data_AF-A0A6P1JDY3-F1
#
_entry.id   AF-A0A6P1JDY3-F1
#
_cell.length_a   1.000
_cell.length_b   1.000
_cell.length_c   1.000
_cell.angle_alpha   90.00
_cell.angle_beta   90.00
_cell.angle_gamma   90.00
#
_symmetry.space_group_name_H-M   'P 1'
#
loop_
_entity.id
_entity.type
_entity.pdbx_description
1 polymer ?
#
loop_
_entity_poly.entity_id
_entity_poly.type
_entity_poly.pdbx_seq_one_letter_code
_entity_poly.pdbx_strand_id
1 'polypeptide(L)'
;MTAVLAVPSAAAPSVALAQELLRRTGCARPGLPWVVGTDAGPVVDLVLLRCGVHLLDLSEEAVARIALSIATGRPVDLRSAFAHLTRDHAEAVMIAVASAGGHDRVESRIVLVDGERRVESVPPLGVWPDRGGRAGRDTRASRSF
;
A
#
# COMPACT_ATOMS: atom_id res chain seq x y z
N MET A 1 -23.16 -0.37 31.24
CA MET A 1 -21.79 -0.28 30.71
C MET A 1 -21.85 -0.64 29.25
N THR A 2 -21.69 0.33 28.36
CA THR A 2 -21.81 0.12 26.91
C THR A 2 -20.49 0.52 26.28
N ALA A 3 -19.68 -0.46 25.92
CA ALA A 3 -18.48 -0.23 25.14
C ALA A 3 -18.92 0.18 23.73
N VAL A 4 -18.63 1.42 23.33
CA VAL A 4 -18.82 1.85 21.95
C VAL A 4 -17.58 1.41 21.17
N LEU A 5 -17.80 0.51 20.21
CA LEU A 5 -16.79 0.04 19.27
C LEU A 5 -16.20 1.26 18.54
N ALA A 6 -14.89 1.49 18.72
CA ALA A 6 -14.15 2.40 17.88
C ALA A 6 -14.30 1.90 16.44
N VAL A 7 -15.00 2.66 15.60
CA VAL A 7 -15.01 2.40 14.17
C VAL A 7 -13.60 2.74 13.68
N PRO A 8 -12.79 1.77 13.21
CA PRO A 8 -11.52 2.11 12.60
C PRO A 8 -11.82 3.07 11.45
N SER A 9 -11.09 4.19 11.41
CA SER A 9 -11.17 5.12 10.29
C SER A 9 -10.94 4.32 9.03
N ALA A 10 -11.97 4.18 8.19
CA ALA A 10 -11.80 3.49 6.91
C ALA A 10 -10.62 4.13 6.19
N ALA A 11 -9.63 3.32 5.83
CA ALA A 11 -8.48 3.74 5.05
C ALA A 11 -8.96 4.62 3.88
N ALA A 12 -8.50 5.87 3.82
CA ALA A 12 -8.89 6.76 2.75
C ALA A 12 -8.31 6.23 1.41
N PRO A 13 -9.06 6.33 0.30
CA PRO A 13 -8.57 5.93 -1.01
C PRO A 13 -7.25 6.65 -1.35
N SER A 14 -6.31 5.91 -1.95
CA SER A 14 -4.97 6.42 -2.25
C SER A 14 -4.55 6.09 -3.68
N VAL A 15 -4.71 7.07 -4.58
CA VAL A 15 -4.28 6.96 -5.99
C VAL A 15 -2.75 6.81 -6.08
N ALA A 16 -1.99 7.54 -5.26
CA ALA A 16 -0.54 7.49 -5.28
C ALA A 16 0.00 6.10 -4.90
N LEU A 17 -0.58 5.48 -3.87
CA LEU A 17 -0.19 4.13 -3.45
C LEU A 17 -0.55 3.08 -4.49
N ALA A 18 -1.72 3.20 -5.12
CA ALA A 18 -2.13 2.33 -6.21
C ALA A 18 -1.19 2.44 -7.42
N GLN A 19 -0.82 3.66 -7.82
CA GLN A 19 0.15 3.88 -8.91
C GLN A 19 1.52 3.29 -8.58
N GLU A 20 1.99 3.46 -7.35
CA GLU A 20 3.27 2.88 -6.93
C GLU A 20 3.25 1.35 -6.92
N LEU A 21 2.15 0.73 -6.48
CA LEU A 21 1.96 -0.73 -6.56
C LEU A 21 2.02 -1.21 -8.01
N LEU A 22 1.30 -0.56 -8.92
CA LEU A 22 1.29 -0.92 -10.35
C LEU A 22 2.67 -0.77 -11.00
N ARG A 23 3.43 0.27 -10.60
CA ARG A 23 4.79 0.50 -11.08
C ARG A 23 5.76 -0.57 -10.60
N ARG A 24 5.72 -0.93 -9.30
CA ARG A 24 6.63 -1.93 -8.71
C ARG A 24 6.40 -3.35 -9.21
N THR A 25 5.18 -3.65 -9.64
CA THR A 25 4.76 -4.97 -10.12
C THR A 25 4.78 -5.12 -11.64
N GLY A 26 5.21 -4.08 -12.38
CA GLY A 26 5.27 -4.13 -13.85
C GLY A 26 3.90 -4.00 -14.55
N CYS A 27 2.81 -3.83 -13.80
CA CYS A 27 1.46 -3.57 -14.32
C CYS A 27 1.30 -2.17 -14.96
N ALA A 28 2.35 -1.34 -14.88
CA ALA A 28 2.46 -0.04 -15.55
C ALA A 28 3.61 0.03 -16.57
N ARG A 29 4.01 -1.11 -17.15
CA ARG A 29 5.07 -1.14 -18.18
C ARG A 29 4.66 -0.39 -19.47
N PRO A 30 5.61 0.24 -20.18
CA PRO A 30 5.33 0.88 -21.47
C PRO A 30 4.70 -0.09 -22.47
N GLY A 31 3.77 0.42 -23.29
CA GLY A 31 3.04 -0.35 -24.29
C GLY A 31 1.69 -0.91 -23.83
N LEU A 32 1.37 -0.81 -22.53
CA LEU A 32 0.03 -1.13 -22.04
C LEU A 32 -0.97 -0.01 -22.36
N PRO A 33 -2.23 -0.32 -22.73
CA PRO A 33 -3.21 0.69 -23.19
C PRO A 33 -3.57 1.78 -22.18
N TRP A 34 -3.42 1.49 -20.89
CA TRP A 34 -3.70 2.42 -19.79
C TRP A 34 -2.48 3.21 -19.32
N VAL A 35 -1.31 3.01 -19.93
CA VAL A 35 -0.10 3.79 -19.60
C VAL A 35 0.00 4.94 -20.58
N VAL A 36 -0.32 6.13 -20.09
CA VAL A 36 -0.32 7.38 -20.87
C VAL A 36 0.99 8.11 -20.62
N GLY A 37 1.70 8.45 -21.71
CA GLY A 37 2.87 9.31 -21.62
C GLY A 37 2.46 10.75 -21.31
N THR A 38 3.04 11.35 -20.27
CA THR A 38 2.91 12.78 -19.95
C THR A 38 4.29 13.43 -19.91
N ASP A 39 4.35 14.76 -19.94
CA ASP A 39 5.62 15.50 -19.81
C ASP A 39 6.36 15.21 -18.49
N ALA A 40 5.63 14.75 -17.47
CA ALA A 40 6.17 14.35 -16.16
C ALA A 40 6.53 12.85 -16.07
N GLY A 41 6.33 12.08 -17.14
CA GLY A 41 6.56 10.64 -17.20
C GLY A 41 5.28 9.81 -17.44
N PRO A 42 5.40 8.47 -17.42
CA PRO A 42 4.26 7.57 -17.64
C PRO A 42 3.29 7.60 -16.45
N VAL A 43 2.01 7.84 -16.75
CA VAL A 43 0.91 7.84 -15.78
C VAL A 43 -0.07 6.72 -16.12
N VAL A 44 -0.61 6.05 -15.09
CA VAL A 44 -1.66 5.04 -15.29
C VAL A 44 -3.05 5.70 -15.27
N ASP A 45 -3.78 5.59 -16.37
CA ASP A 45 -5.20 5.87 -16.42
C ASP A 45 -5.99 4.72 -15.78
N LEU A 46 -6.49 4.96 -14.57
CA LEU A 46 -7.22 3.95 -13.79
C LEU A 46 -8.58 3.57 -14.41
N VAL A 47 -9.17 4.43 -15.24
CA VAL A 47 -10.43 4.13 -15.93
C VAL A 47 -10.15 3.15 -17.06
N LEU A 48 -9.12 3.41 -17.87
CA LEU A 48 -8.68 2.49 -18.92
C LEU A 48 -8.19 1.17 -18.32
N LEU A 49 -7.43 1.22 -17.23
CA LEU A 49 -7.00 0.01 -16.51
C LEU A 49 -8.20 -0.84 -16.11
N ARG A 50 -9.23 -0.24 -15.47
CA ARG A 50 -10.44 -0.97 -15.05
C ARG A 50 -11.13 -1.69 -16.21
N CYS A 51 -11.16 -1.07 -17.39
CA CYS A 51 -11.74 -1.69 -18.58
C CYS A 51 -10.83 -2.80 -19.16
N GLY A 52 -9.50 -2.65 -19.02
CA GLY A 52 -8.50 -3.52 -19.65
C GLY A 52 -7.84 -4.55 -18.73
N VAL A 53 -8.17 -4.64 -17.43
CA VAL A 53 -7.47 -5.53 -16.48
C VAL A 53 -7.42 -6.99 -16.94
N HIS A 54 -8.39 -7.44 -17.72
CA HIS A 54 -8.48 -8.80 -18.25
C HIS A 54 -7.46 -9.13 -19.36
N LEU A 55 -6.70 -8.13 -19.82
CA LEU A 55 -5.62 -8.28 -20.79
C LEU A 55 -4.29 -8.64 -20.12
N LEU A 56 -4.24 -8.58 -18.78
CA LEU A 56 -3.09 -8.94 -17.97
C LEU A 56 -3.06 -10.46 -17.74
N ASP A 57 -1.90 -10.99 -17.32
CA ASP A 57 -1.90 -12.34 -16.76
C ASP A 57 -2.67 -12.38 -15.43
N LEU A 58 -3.00 -13.58 -14.94
CA LEU A 58 -3.85 -13.73 -13.75
C LEU A 58 -3.28 -13.05 -12.49
N SER A 59 -1.95 -13.03 -12.35
CA SER A 59 -1.27 -12.42 -11.20
C SER A 59 -1.28 -10.90 -11.32
N GLU A 60 -0.96 -10.37 -12.49
CA GLU A 60 -1.01 -8.94 -12.83
C GLU A 60 -2.45 -8.39 -12.73
N GLU A 61 -3.44 -9.15 -13.22
CA GLU A 61 -4.86 -8.82 -13.12
C GLU A 61 -5.30 -8.71 -11.65
N ALA A 62 -4.88 -9.65 -10.79
CA ALA A 62 -5.14 -9.59 -9.36
C ALA A 62 -4.52 -8.35 -8.71
N VAL A 63 -3.26 -8.04 -9.04
CA VAL A 63 -2.59 -6.80 -8.58
C VAL A 63 -3.37 -5.56 -9.03
N ALA A 64 -3.77 -5.50 -10.30
CA ALA A 64 -4.49 -4.37 -10.86
C ALA A 64 -5.85 -4.15 -10.17
N ARG A 65 -6.58 -5.22 -9.85
CA ARG A 65 -7.83 -5.13 -9.08
C ARG A 65 -7.61 -4.61 -7.67
N ILE A 66 -6.56 -5.05 -7.00
CA ILE A 66 -6.22 -4.55 -5.66
C ILE A 66 -5.79 -3.08 -5.73
N ALA A 67 -5.00 -2.69 -6.72
CA ALA A 67 -4.63 -1.29 -6.93
C ALA A 67 -5.87 -0.41 -7.18
N LEU A 68 -6.82 -0.86 -7.99
CA LEU A 68 -8.10 -0.17 -8.21
C LEU A 68 -8.93 -0.09 -6.91
N SER A 69 -8.92 -1.14 -6.09
CA SER A 69 -9.56 -1.15 -4.78
C SER A 69 -8.95 -0.08 -3.86
N ILE A 70 -7.62 -0.03 -3.76
CA ILE A 70 -6.89 0.98 -2.98
C ILE A 70 -7.18 2.40 -3.49
N ALA A 71 -7.19 2.59 -4.82
CA ALA A 71 -7.40 3.90 -5.42
C ALA A 71 -8.83 4.43 -5.23
N THR A 72 -9.82 3.56 -5.14
CA THR A 72 -11.25 3.93 -5.13
C THR A 72 -11.94 3.69 -3.79
N GLY A 73 -11.29 3.00 -2.85
CA GLY A 73 -11.90 2.55 -1.60
C GLY A 73 -12.96 1.46 -1.78
N ARG A 74 -13.14 0.94 -3.01
CA ARG A 74 -14.13 -0.11 -3.28
C ARG A 74 -13.57 -1.47 -2.82
N PRO A 75 -14.33 -2.28 -2.08
CA PRO A 75 -13.84 -3.57 -1.60
C PRO A 75 -13.57 -4.52 -2.78
N VAL A 76 -12.55 -5.37 -2.61
CA VAL A 76 -12.21 -6.46 -3.51
C VAL A 76 -12.24 -7.78 -2.73
N ASP A 77 -12.66 -8.86 -3.39
CA ASP A 77 -12.53 -10.19 -2.80
C ASP A 77 -11.05 -10.59 -2.76
N LEU A 78 -10.44 -10.45 -1.58
CA LEU A 78 -9.06 -10.83 -1.36
C LEU A 78 -8.83 -12.33 -1.52
N ARG A 79 -9.81 -13.19 -1.20
CA ARG A 79 -9.63 -14.65 -1.36
C ARG A 79 -9.39 -14.99 -2.82
N SER A 80 -10.22 -14.45 -3.70
CA SER A 80 -10.07 -14.64 -5.15
C SER A 80 -8.81 -13.95 -5.68
N ALA A 81 -8.48 -12.75 -5.20
CA ALA A 81 -7.32 -12.01 -5.68
C ALA A 81 -5.99 -12.70 -5.31
N PHE A 82 -5.85 -13.17 -4.06
CA PHE A 82 -4.61 -13.80 -3.58
C PHE A 82 -4.33 -15.17 -4.20
N ALA A 83 -5.36 -15.88 -4.68
CA ALA A 83 -5.20 -17.21 -5.29
C ALA A 83 -4.30 -17.21 -6.53
N HIS A 84 -4.15 -16.07 -7.21
CA HIS A 84 -3.42 -15.94 -8.47
C HIS A 84 -2.09 -15.19 -8.33
N LEU A 85 -1.76 -14.67 -7.14
CA LEU A 85 -0.56 -13.89 -6.94
C LEU A 85 0.68 -14.77 -6.96
N THR A 86 1.66 -14.39 -7.77
CA THR A 86 3.05 -14.85 -7.60
C THR A 86 3.59 -14.36 -6.26
N ARG A 87 4.66 -14.99 -5.76
CA ARG A 87 5.30 -14.60 -4.50
C ARG A 87 5.63 -13.11 -4.45
N ASP A 88 6.24 -12.58 -5.50
CA ASP A 88 6.70 -11.20 -5.55
C ASP A 88 5.53 -10.20 -5.61
N HIS A 89 4.46 -10.54 -6.35
CA HIS A 89 3.23 -9.75 -6.37
C HIS A 89 2.51 -9.80 -5.02
N ALA A 90 2.46 -10.96 -4.37
CA ALA A 90 1.89 -11.10 -3.03
C ALA A 90 2.62 -10.25 -2.00
N GLU A 91 3.95 -10.24 -2.03
CA GLU A 91 4.76 -9.37 -1.15
C GLU A 91 4.42 -7.89 -1.37
N ALA A 92 4.44 -7.42 -2.62
CA ALA A 92 4.14 -6.03 -2.94
C ALA A 92 2.69 -5.64 -2.55
N VAL A 93 1.73 -6.53 -2.78
CA VAL A 93 0.32 -6.35 -2.41
C VAL A 93 0.16 -6.24 -0.89
N MET A 94 0.79 -7.12 -0.11
CA MET A 94 0.68 -7.08 1.35
C MET A 94 1.23 -5.79 1.93
N ILE A 95 2.37 -5.30 1.40
CA ILE A 95 2.93 -4.00 1.77
C ILE A 95 1.94 -2.88 1.45
N ALA A 96 1.38 -2.86 0.23
CA ALA A 96 0.42 -1.84 -0.18
C ALA A 96 -0.87 -1.87 0.66
N VAL A 97 -1.38 -3.05 1.02
CA VAL A 97 -2.57 -3.19 1.88
C VAL A 97 -2.28 -2.68 3.30
N ALA A 98 -1.12 -3.01 3.86
CA ALA A 98 -0.72 -2.50 5.18
C ALA A 98 -0.60 -0.97 5.19
N SER A 99 0.05 -0.38 4.18
CA SER A 99 0.17 1.07 4.04
C SER A 99 -1.17 1.76 3.80
N ALA A 100 -2.05 1.17 2.98
CA ALA A 100 -3.41 1.69 2.77
C ALA A 100 -4.17 1.71 4.11
N GLY A 101 -4.07 0.63 4.88
CA GLY A 101 -4.64 0.49 6.22
C GLY A 101 -4.01 1.38 7.29
N GLY A 102 -2.96 2.13 6.98
CA GLY A 102 -2.24 2.97 7.95
C GLY A 102 -1.42 2.19 8.98
N HIS A 103 -1.24 0.89 8.77
CA HIS A 103 -0.51 0.02 9.70
C HIS A 103 1.02 0.19 9.65
N ASP A 104 1.52 1.05 8.75
CA ASP A 104 2.92 1.46 8.62
C ASP A 104 3.27 2.75 9.37
N ARG A 105 2.27 3.43 9.97
CA ARG A 105 2.43 4.71 10.67
C ARG A 105 1.83 4.66 12.07
N VAL A 106 2.25 5.60 12.91
CA VAL A 106 1.62 5.85 14.20
C VAL A 106 0.26 6.48 13.93
N GLU A 107 -0.80 5.85 14.42
CA GLU A 107 -2.17 6.35 14.32
C GLU A 107 -2.60 7.04 15.61
N SER A 108 -3.63 7.88 15.53
CA SER A 108 -4.27 8.48 16.70
C SER A 108 -5.70 7.98 16.79
N ARG A 109 -6.10 7.48 17.95
CA ARG A 109 -7.51 7.12 18.22
C ARG A 109 -8.07 7.95 19.36
N ILE A 110 -9.36 8.23 19.30
CA ILE A 110 -10.09 8.84 20.42
C ILE A 110 -10.61 7.72 21.31
N VAL A 111 -10.18 7.72 22.56
CA VAL A 111 -10.64 6.81 23.62
C VAL A 111 -11.42 7.60 24.65
N LEU A 112 -12.49 7.00 25.17
CA LEU A 112 -13.24 7.52 26.30
C LEU A 112 -12.66 6.91 27.59
N VAL A 113 -12.08 7.75 28.43
CA VAL A 113 -11.55 7.37 29.75
C VAL A 113 -12.31 8.21 30.78
N ASP A 114 -13.04 7.57 31.69
CA ASP A 114 -13.86 8.23 32.72
C ASP A 114 -14.85 9.30 32.18
N GLY A 115 -15.38 9.07 30.98
CA GLY A 115 -16.31 10.01 30.31
C GLY A 115 -15.62 11.16 29.58
N GLU A 116 -14.30 11.31 29.69
CA GLU A 116 -13.52 12.29 28.95
C GLU A 116 -12.99 11.70 27.63
N ARG A 117 -13.03 12.50 26.56
CA ARG A 117 -12.40 12.14 25.28
C ARG A 117 -10.90 12.41 25.34
N ARG A 118 -10.08 11.37 25.22
CA ARG A 118 -8.62 11.46 25.14
C ARG A 118 -8.12 10.95 23.80
N VAL A 119 -7.08 11.58 23.27
CA VAL A 119 -6.38 11.11 22.07
C VAL A 119 -5.22 10.23 22.52
N GLU A 120 -5.17 9.00 22.03
CA GLU A 120 -4.10 8.04 22.29
C GLU A 120 -3.38 7.71 20.98
N SER A 121 -2.04 7.71 21.03
CA SER A 121 -1.21 7.25 19.93
C SER A 121 -1.13 5.73 19.91
N VAL A 122 -1.47 5.13 18.78
CA VAL A 122 -1.40 3.68 18.54
C VAL A 122 -0.12 3.40 17.73
N PRO A 123 0.82 2.59 18.25
CA PRO A 123 2.00 2.21 17.48
C PRO A 123 1.61 1.36 16.26
N PRO A 124 2.40 1.39 15.18
CA PRO A 124 2.15 0.55 14.01
C PRO A 124 2.19 -0.93 14.39
N LEU A 125 1.44 -1.77 13.65
CA LEU A 125 1.42 -3.22 13.87
C LEU A 125 2.81 -3.85 13.67
N GLY A 126 3.63 -3.24 12.82
CA GLY A 126 5.05 -3.51 12.67
C GLY A 126 5.72 -2.44 11.83
N VAL A 127 7.00 -2.18 12.08
CA VAL A 127 7.82 -1.29 11.24
C VAL A 127 8.64 -2.17 10.30
N TRP A 128 8.48 -2.01 8.99
CA TRP A 128 9.30 -2.74 8.03
C TRP A 128 10.69 -2.10 7.95
N PRO A 129 11.79 -2.88 8.01
CA PRO A 129 13.12 -2.31 7.87
C PRO A 129 13.26 -1.71 6.47
N ASP A 130 13.73 -0.47 6.42
CA ASP A 130 14.01 0.21 5.16
C ASP A 130 15.05 -0.59 4.38
N ARG A 131 14.70 -1.05 3.16
CA ARG A 131 15.67 -1.73 2.27
C ARG A 131 16.77 -0.77 1.75
N GLY A 132 16.80 0.48 2.22
CA GLY A 132 17.83 1.49 1.93
C GLY A 132 18.98 1.55 2.94
N GLY A 133 18.93 0.79 4.03
CA GLY A 133 20.03 0.70 4.99
C GLY A 133 21.17 -0.18 4.49
N ARG A 134 21.95 0.28 3.50
CA ARG A 134 23.34 -0.19 3.40
C ARG A 134 23.99 0.17 4.73
N ALA A 135 24.23 -0.85 5.55
CA ALA A 135 24.96 -0.75 6.79
C ALA A 135 26.17 0.16 6.57
N GLY A 136 26.15 1.32 7.24
CA GLY A 136 27.33 2.16 7.39
C GLY A 136 28.42 1.26 7.90
N ARG A 137 29.41 1.00 7.05
CA ARG A 137 30.63 0.33 7.45
C ARG A 137 31.29 1.32 8.42
N ASP A 138 31.17 1.03 9.72
CA ASP A 138 31.84 1.77 10.77
C ASP A 138 33.35 1.74 10.48
N THR A 139 33.85 2.76 9.78
CA THR A 139 35.28 3.06 9.73
C THR A 139 35.66 3.68 11.07
N ARG A 140 35.83 2.82 12.07
CA ARG A 140 36.58 3.21 13.28
C ARG A 140 38.07 3.23 12.90
N ALA A 141 38.50 4.35 12.35
CA ALA A 141 39.91 4.68 12.27
C ALA A 141 40.39 4.95 13.70
N SER A 142 40.97 3.94 14.35
CA SER A 142 41.86 4.13 15.48
C SER A 142 43.07 4.94 14.99
N ARG A 143 43.03 6.26 15.18
CA ARG A 143 44.24 7.08 15.22
C ARG A 143 44.66 7.20 16.67
N SER A 144 45.65 6.41 17.05
CA SER A 144 46.49 6.69 18.21
C SER A 144 47.55 7.72 17.77
N PHE A 145 47.63 8.82 18.50
CA PHE A 145 48.86 9.57 18.74
C PHE A 145 49.14 9.48 20.24
#